data_AF-A0A526RGS9-F1
#
_entry.id   AF-A0A526RGS9-F1
#
_cell.length_a   1.000
_cell.length_b   1.000
_cell.length_c   1.000
_cell.angle_alpha   90.00
_cell.angle_beta   90.00
_cell.angle_gamma   90.00
#
_symmetry.space_group_name_H-M   'P 1'
#
loop_
_entity.id
_entity.type
_entity.pdbx_description
1 polymer ?
#
loop_
_entity_poly.entity_id
_entity_poly.type
_entity_poly.pdbx_seq_one_letter_code
_entity_poly.pdbx_strand_id
1 'polypeptide(L)'
;RPLRIVCLDDGLAETLLMLGVRPVAIADREVWETWVVEPPLPPEIADVGTLLEPNLEFLQQLKPDIILSIPYLDGIKPQLERVAPVKTIGLYTEAGEPYRL
;
A
#
# COMPACT_ATOMS: atom_id res chain seq x y z
N ARG A 1 7.74 17.85 5.70
CA ARG A 1 8.23 16.89 4.67
C ARG A 1 7.02 16.14 4.14
N PRO A 2 6.95 15.76 2.85
CA PRO A 2 5.87 14.91 2.35
C PRO A 2 5.87 13.57 3.10
N LEU A 3 4.69 13.04 3.44
CA LEU A 3 4.57 11.74 4.11
C LEU A 3 5.13 10.63 3.23
N ARG A 4 5.94 9.75 3.80
CA ARG A 4 6.45 8.55 3.13
C ARG A 4 5.45 7.41 3.30
N ILE A 5 4.55 7.28 2.34
CA ILE A 5 3.47 6.29 2.37
C ILE A 5 3.90 5.04 1.61
N VAL A 6 3.80 3.87 2.23
CA VAL A 6 3.78 2.58 1.52
C VAL A 6 2.34 2.12 1.40
N CYS A 7 1.91 1.66 0.23
CA CYS A 7 0.54 1.20 -0.01
C CYS A 7 0.52 -0.27 -0.44
N LEU A 8 -0.12 -1.13 0.34
CA LEU A 8 -0.21 -2.57 0.07
C LEU A 8 -1.58 -2.93 -0.53
N ASP A 9 -2.09 -2.10 -1.43
CA ASP A 9 -3.35 -2.34 -2.15
C ASP A 9 -3.41 -1.45 -3.40
N ASP A 10 -3.84 -2.03 -4.51
CA ASP A 10 -3.91 -1.35 -5.80
C ASP A 10 -4.99 -0.27 -5.83
N GLY A 11 -6.19 -0.53 -5.30
CA GLY A 11 -7.28 0.45 -5.28
C GLY A 11 -6.97 1.67 -4.40
N LEU A 12 -6.32 1.46 -3.26
CA LEU A 12 -5.80 2.53 -2.41
C LEU A 12 -4.67 3.28 -3.09
N ALA A 13 -3.74 2.59 -3.76
CA ALA A 13 -2.65 3.23 -4.48
C ALA A 13 -3.16 4.08 -5.66
N GLU A 14 -4.14 3.59 -6.42
CA GLU A 14 -4.84 4.36 -7.46
C GLU A 14 -5.51 5.60 -6.88
N THR A 15 -6.24 5.44 -5.77
CA THR A 15 -6.88 6.56 -5.07
C THR A 15 -5.85 7.62 -4.65
N LEU A 16 -4.70 7.21 -4.09
CA LEU A 16 -3.62 8.14 -3.73
C LEU A 16 -3.11 8.92 -4.95
N LEU A 17 -2.84 8.21 -6.05
CA LEU A 17 -2.34 8.83 -7.29
C LEU A 17 -3.34 9.84 -7.86
N MET A 18 -4.64 9.50 -7.86
CA MET A 18 -5.72 10.40 -8.30
C MET A 18 -5.85 11.64 -7.42
N LEU A 19 -5.52 11.53 -6.12
CA LEU A 19 -5.46 12.66 -5.19
C LEU A 19 -4.16 13.47 -5.31
N GLY A 20 -3.27 13.13 -6.23
CA GLY A 20 -1.96 13.77 -6.40
C GLY A 20 -0.93 13.38 -5.34
N VAL A 21 -1.19 12.31 -4.58
CA VAL A 21 -0.28 11.76 -3.57
C VAL A 21 0.49 10.59 -4.16
N ARG A 22 1.83 10.67 -4.14
CA ARG A 22 2.69 9.60 -4.63
C ARG A 22 3.21 8.76 -3.46
N PRO A 23 2.81 7.49 -3.31
CA PRO A 23 3.43 6.61 -2.34
C PRO A 23 4.91 6.40 -2.70
N VAL A 24 5.74 6.13 -1.70
CA VAL A 24 7.16 5.81 -1.93
C VAL A 24 7.34 4.38 -2.45
N ALA A 25 6.37 3.51 -2.18
CA ALA A 25 6.34 2.16 -2.72
C ALA A 25 4.92 1.55 -2.69
N ILE A 26 4.69 0.59 -3.58
CA ILE A 26 3.52 -0.30 -3.58
C ILE A 26 3.96 -1.77 -3.48
N ALA A 27 3.02 -2.68 -3.26
CA ALA A 27 3.23 -4.11 -3.48
C ALA A 27 2.88 -4.49 -4.93
N ASP A 28 3.53 -5.53 -5.44
CA ASP A 28 3.24 -6.18 -6.72
C ASP A 28 3.10 -5.22 -7.93
N ARG A 29 4.19 -4.53 -8.32
CA ARG A 29 4.18 -3.64 -9.50
C ARG A 29 3.72 -4.35 -10.78
N GLU A 30 4.08 -5.61 -10.96
CA GLU A 30 3.67 -6.39 -12.13
C GLU A 30 2.15 -6.59 -12.17
N VAL A 31 1.50 -6.77 -11.02
CA VAL A 31 0.05 -6.87 -10.91
C VAL A 31 -0.58 -5.54 -11.29
N TRP A 32 -0.03 -4.41 -10.81
CA TRP A 32 -0.48 -3.09 -11.23
C TRP A 32 -0.43 -2.91 -12.76
N GLU A 33 0.72 -3.19 -13.35
CA GLU A 33 0.96 -3.00 -14.79
C GLU A 33 0.08 -3.93 -15.64
N THR A 34 -0.35 -5.06 -15.09
CA THR A 34 -1.23 -6.02 -15.77
C THR A 34 -2.72 -5.68 -15.62
N TRP A 35 -3.16 -5.28 -14.43
CA TRP A 35 -4.59 -5.22 -14.08
C TRP A 35 -5.15 -3.82 -13.87
N VAL A 36 -4.33 -2.87 -13.40
CA VAL A 36 -4.74 -1.47 -13.22
C VAL A 36 -4.55 -0.72 -14.52
N VAL A 37 -3.34 -0.82 -15.12
CA VAL A 37 -2.93 -0.21 -16.40
C VAL A 37 -2.90 1.33 -16.37
N GLU A 38 -4.01 1.97 -16.01
CA GLU A 38 -4.17 3.43 -15.89
C GLU A 38 -4.55 3.79 -14.44
N PRO A 39 -3.91 4.80 -13.82
CA PRO A 39 -2.82 5.61 -14.37
C PRO A 39 -1.51 4.81 -14.45
N PRO A 40 -0.58 5.15 -15.37
CA PRO A 40 0.71 4.48 -15.43
C PRO A 40 1.44 4.68 -14.12
N LEU A 41 2.00 3.61 -13.55
CA LEU A 41 2.72 3.70 -12.29
C LEU A 41 4.01 4.50 -12.48
N PRO A 42 4.19 5.63 -11.79
CA PRO A 42 5.42 6.40 -11.90
C PRO A 42 6.67 5.54 -11.59
N PRO A 43 7.75 5.64 -12.38
CA PRO A 43 8.92 4.77 -12.23
C PRO A 43 9.66 4.96 -10.89
N GLU A 44 9.48 6.09 -10.23
CA GLU A 44 10.04 6.36 -8.90
C GLU A 44 9.36 5.59 -7.76
N ILE A 45 8.17 5.02 -8.01
CA ILE A 45 7.46 4.20 -7.02
C ILE A 45 8.09 2.82 -7.00
N ALA A 46 8.70 2.49 -5.86
CA ALA A 46 9.35 1.21 -5.64
C ALA A 46 8.34 0.07 -5.47
N ASP A 47 8.80 -1.15 -5.68
CA ASP A 47 8.06 -2.38 -5.43
C ASP A 47 8.60 -3.03 -4.15
N VAL A 48 7.73 -3.30 -3.18
CA VAL A 48 8.09 -3.97 -1.92
C VAL A 48 7.97 -5.49 -1.99
N GLY A 49 7.73 -6.06 -3.16
CA GLY A 49 7.49 -7.48 -3.35
C GLY A 49 6.01 -7.81 -3.27
N THR A 50 5.71 -9.07 -2.95
CA THR A 50 4.34 -9.56 -3.04
C THR A 50 3.46 -9.07 -1.90
N LEU A 51 2.17 -8.99 -2.17
CA LEU A 51 1.15 -8.49 -1.24
C LEU A 51 1.16 -9.24 0.10
N LEU A 52 1.30 -10.58 0.05
CA LEU A 52 1.31 -11.44 1.23
C LEU A 52 2.70 -11.63 1.85
N GLU A 53 3.78 -11.39 1.08
CA GLU A 53 5.16 -11.53 1.55
C GLU A 53 6.00 -10.29 1.21
N PRO A 54 5.62 -9.09 1.72
CA PRO A 54 6.37 -7.88 1.44
C PRO A 54 7.76 -7.94 2.09
N ASN A 55 8.75 -7.41 1.41
CA ASN A 55 10.14 -7.36 1.84
C ASN A 55 10.32 -6.41 3.04
N LEU A 56 10.30 -6.97 4.25
CA LEU A 56 10.43 -6.22 5.50
C LEU A 56 11.78 -5.48 5.64
N GLU A 57 12.85 -6.02 5.07
CA GLU A 57 14.15 -5.34 5.09
C GLU A 57 14.11 -4.08 4.22
N PHE A 58 13.57 -4.20 3.01
CA PHE A 58 13.42 -3.07 2.10
C PHE A 58 12.45 -2.03 2.65
N LEU A 59 11.33 -2.45 3.26
CA LEU A 59 10.42 -1.56 3.97
C LEU A 59 11.13 -0.74 5.06
N GLN A 60 12.04 -1.35 5.84
CA GLN A 60 12.83 -0.63 6.82
C GLN A 60 13.78 0.40 6.19
N GLN A 61 14.41 0.06 5.07
CA GLN A 61 15.28 0.99 4.33
C GLN A 61 14.50 2.18 3.77
N LEU A 62 13.26 1.95 3.33
CA LEU A 62 12.37 3.00 2.84
C LEU A 62 11.92 3.97 3.95
N LYS A 63 12.02 3.61 5.23
CA LYS A 63 11.63 4.46 6.38
C LYS A 63 10.22 5.09 6.20
N PRO A 64 9.17 4.28 5.99
CA PRO A 64 7.81 4.79 5.85
C PRO A 64 7.35 5.52 7.11
N ASP A 65 6.57 6.58 6.92
CA ASP A 65 5.84 7.24 8.01
C ASP A 65 4.55 6.49 8.34
N ILE A 66 3.98 5.77 7.37
CA ILE A 66 2.77 4.97 7.48
C ILE A 66 2.73 3.89 6.40
N ILE A 67 2.15 2.74 6.73
CA ILE A 67 1.80 1.67 5.79
C ILE A 67 0.28 1.63 5.68
N LEU A 68 -0.26 1.81 4.47
CA LEU A 68 -1.66 1.61 4.17
C LEU A 68 -1.88 0.15 3.78
N SER A 69 -2.88 -0.48 4.40
CA SER A 69 -3.19 -1.89 4.24
C SER A 69 -4.71 -2.08 4.11
N ILE A 70 -5.13 -3.30 3.79
CA ILE A 70 -6.53 -3.73 3.67
C ILE A 70 -6.83 -4.86 4.67
N PRO A 71 -8.11 -5.08 5.06
CA PRO A 71 -8.47 -6.12 6.04
C PRO A 71 -7.95 -7.51 5.68
N TYR A 72 -7.83 -7.82 4.38
CA TYR A 72 -7.25 -9.08 3.88
C TYR A 72 -5.83 -9.35 4.41
N LEU A 73 -5.08 -8.31 4.76
CA LEU A 73 -3.70 -8.37 5.24
C LEU A 73 -3.56 -8.30 6.77
N ASP A 74 -4.65 -8.32 7.53
CA ASP A 74 -4.58 -8.19 9.00
C ASP A 74 -3.76 -9.32 9.65
N GLY A 75 -3.63 -10.48 9.00
CA GLY A 75 -2.78 -11.59 9.44
C GLY A 75 -1.27 -11.29 9.44
N ILE A 76 -0.80 -10.35 8.61
CA ILE A 76 0.61 -9.92 8.54
C ILE A 76 0.84 -8.53 9.15
N LYS A 77 -0.22 -7.87 9.63
CA LYS A 77 -0.16 -6.55 10.25
C LYS A 77 0.85 -6.47 11.41
N PRO A 78 0.95 -7.44 12.34
CA PRO A 78 1.94 -7.36 13.42
C PRO A 78 3.39 -7.28 12.93
N GLN A 79 3.72 -7.91 11.80
CA GLN A 79 5.04 -7.87 11.18
C GLN A 79 5.32 -6.51 10.56
N LEU A 80 4.33 -5.95 9.84
CA LEU A 80 4.40 -4.63 9.24
C LEU A 80 4.53 -3.51 10.28
N GLU A 81 3.84 -3.64 11.43
CA GLU A 81 3.90 -2.68 12.55
C GLU A 81 5.27 -2.59 13.23
N ARG A 82 6.17 -3.55 12.97
CA ARG A 82 7.58 -3.45 13.39
C ARG A 82 8.36 -2.43 12.57
N VAL A 83 7.85 -2.04 11.40
CA VAL A 83 8.51 -1.08 10.49
C VAL A 83 7.93 0.32 10.65
N ALA A 84 6.60 0.45 10.60
CA ALA A 84 5.89 1.73 10.74
C ALA A 84 4.44 1.50 11.14
N PRO A 85 3.72 2.52 11.62
CA PRO A 85 2.28 2.41 11.90
C PRO A 85 1.51 1.90 10.69
N VAL A 86 0.62 0.93 10.90
CA VAL A 86 -0.23 0.35 9.85
C VAL A 86 -1.65 0.88 9.99
N LYS A 87 -2.18 1.48 8.93
CA LYS A 87 -3.60 1.86 8.82
C LYS A 87 -4.31 0.92 7.86
N THR A 88 -5.17 0.08 8.42
CA THR A 88 -6.09 -0.76 7.64
C THR A 88 -7.27 0.09 7.14
N ILE A 89 -7.53 0.06 5.83
CA ILE A 89 -8.66 0.73 5.16
C ILE A 89 -9.46 -0.35 4.41
N GLY A 90 -10.70 -0.58 4.82
CA GLY A 90 -11.60 -1.48 4.11
C GLY A 90 -12.29 -0.78 2.95
N LEU A 91 -11.73 -0.87 1.74
CA LEU A 91 -12.44 -0.46 0.51
C LEU A 91 -13.54 -1.46 0.13
N TYR A 92 -13.31 -2.74 0.41
CA TYR A 92 -14.26 -3.82 0.20
C TYR A 92 -14.48 -4.52 1.54
N THR A 93 -15.65 -4.31 2.13
CA THR A 93 -16.05 -4.96 3.39
C THR A 93 -17.31 -5.76 3.13
N GLU A 94 -17.48 -6.89 3.84
CA GLU A 94 -18.72 -7.70 3.75
C GLU A 94 -19.97 -6.89 4.12
N ALA A 95 -19.79 -5.84 4.93
CA ALA A 95 -20.87 -4.93 5.32
C ALA A 95 -21.32 -3.99 4.19
N GLY A 96 -20.59 -3.89 3.08
CA GLY A 96 -20.87 -2.93 2.01
C GLY A 96 -20.63 -1.46 2.40
N GLU A 97 -19.93 -1.23 3.52
CA GLU A 97 -19.56 0.11 4.01
C GLU A 97 -18.04 0.31 3.81
N PRO A 98 -17.61 0.95 2.71
CA PRO A 98 -16.21 1.31 2.54
C PRO A 98 -15.86 2.43 3.54
N TYR A 99 -14.96 2.13 4.48
CA TYR A 99 -14.44 3.04 5.52
C TYR A 99 -15.40 3.40 6.68
N ARG A 100 -15.00 3.05 7.93
CA ARG A 100 -15.67 3.47 9.17
C ARG A 100 -14.65 4.21 10.07
N LEU A 101 -15.02 5.41 10.52
CA LEU A 101 -14.22 6.27 11.40
C LEU A 101 -14.12 5.73 12.83
#